data_AF-A0A503PC01-F1
#
_entry.id   AF-A0A503PC01-F1
#
_cell.length_a   1.000
_cell.length_b   1.000
_cell.length_c   1.000
_cell.angle_alpha   90.00
_cell.angle_beta   90.00
_cell.angle_gamma   90.00
#
_symmetry.space_group_name_H-M   'P 1'
#
loop_
_entity.id
_entity.type
_entity.pdbx_description
1 polymer ?
#
loop_
_entity_poly.entity_id
_entity_poly.type
_entity_poly.pdbx_seq_one_letter_code
_entity_poly.pdbx_strand_id
1 'polypeptide(L)' 'MPIRLKKLIGTILLVALVVIYALIASAVAVTRLAEYGPTAHLLFFLLSGFLWVLPAMAIIKWLIIEPRPKG' A
#
# COMPACT_ATOMS: atom_id res chain seq x y z
N MET A 1 17.28 16.36 8.27
CA MET A 1 16.21 16.80 7.34
C MET A 1 15.10 17.43 8.14
N PRO A 2 14.55 18.59 7.75
CA PRO A 2 13.42 19.19 8.45
C PRO A 2 12.26 18.20 8.51
N ILE A 3 11.70 17.97 9.70
CA ILE A 3 10.66 16.97 10.01
C ILE A 3 9.46 17.05 9.04
N ARG A 4 9.19 18.27 8.54
CA ARG A 4 8.09 18.58 7.61
C ARG A 4 8.29 17.97 6.22
N LEU A 5 9.53 17.91 5.74
CA LEU A 5 9.85 17.34 4.42
C LEU A 5 9.77 15.81 4.45
N LYS A 6 10.17 15.18 5.56
CA LYS A 6 10.08 13.73 5.75
C LYS A 6 8.61 13.25 5.76
N LYS A 7 7.74 14.01 6.42
CA LYS A 7 6.29 13.78 6.41
C LYS A 7 5.66 13.95 5.02
N LEU A 8 6.08 14.96 4.26
CA LEU A 8 5.58 15.18 2.89
C LEU A 8 5.99 14.01 1.98
N ILE A 9 7.26 13.63 2.00
CA ILE A 9 7.79 12.53 1.18
C ILE A 9 7.08 11.22 1.53
N GLY A 10 6.94 10.90 2.82
CA GLY A 10 6.29 9.66 3.22
C GLY A 10 4.81 9.60 2.86
N THR A 11 4.10 10.74 2.91
CA THR A 11 2.70 10.81 2.44
C THR A 11 2.62 10.54 0.95
N ILE A 12 3.49 11.18 0.15
CA ILE A 12 3.55 10.97 -1.31
C ILE A 12 3.91 9.50 -1.62
N LEU A 13 4.85 8.91 -0.90
CA LEU A 13 5.27 7.52 -1.08
C LEU A 13 4.12 6.54 -0.79
N LEU A 14 3.32 6.83 0.25
CA LEU A 14 2.16 6.04 0.61
C LEU A 14 1.08 6.12 -0.48
N VAL A 15 0.79 7.33 -0.98
CA VAL A 15 -0.16 7.51 -2.09
C VAL A 15 0.33 6.82 -3.37
N ALA A 16 1.60 7.01 -3.73
CA ALA A 16 2.19 6.37 -4.89
C ALA A 16 2.13 4.83 -4.80
N LEU A 17 2.42 4.28 -3.61
CA LEU A 17 2.30 2.85 -3.35
C LEU A 17 0.86 2.37 -3.59
N VAL A 18 -0.14 3.08 -3.04
CA VAL A 18 -1.55 2.73 -3.22
C VAL A 18 -1.96 2.76 -4.69
N VAL A 19 -1.55 3.80 -5.44
CA VAL A 19 -1.89 3.93 -6.87
C VAL A 19 -1.27 2.80 -7.68
N ILE A 20 0.03 2.54 -7.54
CA ILE A 20 0.73 1.48 -8.27
C ILE A 20 0.12 0.13 -7.92
N TYR A 21 -0.15 -0.10 -6.64
CA TYR A 21 -0.74 -1.36 -6.17
C TYR A 21 -2.15 -1.58 -6.73
N ALA A 22 -3.00 -0.55 -6.70
CA ALA A 22 -4.36 -0.63 -7.24
C ALA A 22 -4.36 -0.91 -8.74
N LEU A 23 -3.44 -0.31 -9.50
CA LEU A 23 -3.27 -0.58 -10.93
C LEU A 23 -2.84 -2.02 -11.19
N ILE A 24 -1.88 -2.54 -10.43
CA ILE A 24 -1.44 -3.94 -10.54
C ILE A 24 -2.57 -4.89 -10.16
N ALA A 25 -3.26 -4.65 -9.04
CA ALA A 25 -4.36 -5.47 -8.59
C ALA A 25 -5.50 -5.49 -9.62
N SER A 26 -5.83 -4.34 -10.21
CA SER A 26 -6.85 -4.23 -11.26
C SER A 26 -6.42 -4.97 -12.54
N ALA A 27 -5.16 -4.83 -12.97
CA ALA A 27 -4.64 -5.54 -14.13
C ALA A 27 -4.64 -7.06 -13.92
N VAL A 28 -4.26 -7.53 -12.72
CA VAL A 28 -4.29 -8.96 -12.37
C VAL A 28 -5.73 -9.45 -12.28
N ALA A 29 -6.65 -8.69 -11.69
CA ALA A 29 -8.07 -9.04 -11.64
C ALA A 29 -8.67 -9.17 -13.05
N VAL A 30 -8.39 -8.22 -13.94
CA VAL A 30 -8.92 -8.25 -15.32
C VAL A 30 -8.32 -9.41 -16.13
N THR A 31 -7.02 -9.70 -15.97
CA THR A 31 -6.34 -10.72 -16.81
C THR A 31 -6.47 -12.15 -16.29
N ARG A 32 -6.51 -12.33 -14.97
CA ARG A 32 -6.50 -13.66 -14.34
C ARG A 32 -7.85 -14.07 -13.79
N LEU A 33 -8.73 -13.14 -13.49
CA LEU A 33 -10.00 -13.42 -12.84
C LEU A 33 -11.17 -13.43 -13.81
N ALA A 34 -11.00 -12.91 -15.04
CA ALA A 34 -12.00 -12.99 -16.11
C ALA A 34 -12.42 -14.43 -16.44
N GLU A 35 -11.56 -15.42 -16.18
CA GLU A 35 -11.85 -16.85 -16.38
C GLU A 35 -12.41 -17.56 -15.14
N TYR A 36 -12.40 -16.94 -13.96
CA TYR A 36 -12.74 -17.58 -12.69
C TYR A 36 -14.04 -17.03 -12.09
N GLY A 37 -14.76 -17.90 -11.37
CA GLY A 37 -16.05 -17.58 -10.76
C GLY A 37 -16.01 -16.51 -9.65
N PRO A 38 -17.18 -16.07 -9.15
CA PRO A 38 -17.32 -14.95 -8.19
C PRO A 38 -16.54 -15.12 -6.88
N THR A 39 -16.30 -16.36 -6.45
CA THR A 39 -15.52 -16.69 -5.25
C THR A 39 -14.03 -16.36 -5.41
N ALA A 40 -13.45 -16.53 -6.60
CA ALA A 40 -12.07 -16.14 -6.87
C ALA A 40 -11.90 -14.61 -6.84
N HIS A 41 -12.91 -13.87 -7.31
CA HIS A 41 -13.00 -12.42 -7.18
C HIS A 41 -12.94 -11.96 -5.72
N LEU A 42 -13.78 -12.53 -4.86
CA LEU A 42 -13.79 -12.20 -3.44
C LEU A 42 -12.43 -12.48 -2.77
N LEU A 43 -11.88 -13.69 -2.96
CA LEU A 43 -10.59 -14.05 -2.37
C LEU A 43 -9.45 -13.16 -2.86
N PHE A 44 -9.43 -12.82 -4.15
CA PHE A 44 -8.41 -11.96 -4.71
C PHE A 44 -8.47 -10.55 -4.12
N PHE A 45 -9.65 -9.92 -4.06
CA PHE A 45 -9.80 -8.60 -3.45
C PHE A 45 -9.46 -8.62 -1.95
N LEU A 46 -9.82 -9.69 -1.24
CA LEU A 46 -9.55 -9.83 0.20
C LEU A 46 -8.05 -10.01 0.46
N LEU A 47 -7.37 -10.88 -0.29
CA LEU A 47 -5.92 -11.10 -0.18
C LEU A 47 -5.13 -9.91 -0.69
N SER A 48 -5.53 -9.32 -1.81
CA SER A 48 -4.91 -8.11 -2.36
C SER A 48 -5.05 -6.95 -1.38
N GLY A 49 -6.24 -6.77 -0.81
CA GLY A 49 -6.52 -5.82 0.26
C GLY A 49 -5.67 -6.03 1.51
N PHE A 50 -5.32 -7.26 1.86
CA PHE A 50 -4.41 -7.54 2.98
C PHE A 50 -2.93 -7.36 2.63
N LEU A 51 -2.55 -7.71 1.39
CA LEU A 51 -1.17 -7.71 0.95
C LEU A 51 -0.56 -6.29 0.96
N TRP A 52 -1.34 -5.26 0.62
CA TRP A 52 -0.85 -3.87 0.65
C TRP A 52 -0.80 -3.24 2.04
N VAL A 53 -1.50 -3.81 3.03
CA VAL A 53 -1.45 -3.33 4.43
C VAL A 53 -0.06 -3.51 5.02
N LEU A 54 0.66 -4.58 4.66
CA LEU A 54 2.04 -4.82 5.11
C LEU A 54 3.01 -3.69 4.65
N PRO A 55 3.09 -3.34 3.36
CA PRO A 55 3.86 -2.18 2.89
C PRO A 55 3.39 -0.86 3.51
N ALA A 56 2.07 -0.63 3.59
CA ALA A 56 1.53 0.60 4.19
C ALA A 56 1.98 0.74 5.64
N MET A 57 1.91 -0.34 6.43
CA MET A 57 2.43 -0.37 7.80
C MET A 57 3.94 -0.13 7.85
N ALA A 58 4.73 -0.64 6.90
CA ALA A 58 6.17 -0.39 6.87
C ALA A 58 6.48 1.10 6.61
N ILE A 59 5.77 1.75 5.68
CA ILE A 59 5.90 3.18 5.41
C ILE A 59 5.45 4.00 6.62
N ILE A 60 4.29 3.68 7.21
CA ILE A 60 3.77 4.36 8.39
C ILE A 60 4.71 4.17 9.58
N LYS A 61 5.24 2.96 9.80
CA LYS A 61 6.23 2.68 10.84
C LYS A 61 7.49 3.50 10.61
N TRP A 62 7.95 3.64 9.37
CA TRP A 62 9.10 4.50 9.05
C TRP A 62 8.81 6.00 9.26
N LEU A 63 7.55 6.42 9.08
CA LEU A 63 7.10 7.78 9.30
C LEU A 63 6.90 8.12 10.78
N ILE A 64 6.32 7.19 11.55
CA ILE A 64 5.96 7.32 12.97
C ILE A 64 7.17 7.02 13.86
N ILE A 65 8.02 6.07 13.48
CA ILE A 65 9.35 5.90 14.08
C ILE A 65 10.25 7.01 13.51
N GLU A 66 9.92 8.24 13.88
CA GLU A 66 10.93 9.28 13.98
C GLU A 66 11.71 9.00 15.27
N PRO A 67 13.06 9.03 15.22
CA PRO A 67 13.85 8.95 16.43
C PRO A 67 13.39 10.09 17.34
N ARG A 68 12.87 9.72 18.52
CA ARG A 68 12.50 10.67 19.58
C ARG A 68 13.55 11.78 19.60
N PRO A 69 13.17 13.07 19.54
CA PRO A 69 14.13 14.12 19.74
C PRO A 69 14.84 13.82 21.06
N LYS A 70 16.15 13.55 20.97
CA LYS A 70 17.01 13.45 22.14
C LYS A 70 17.02 14.87 22.72
N GLY A 71 16.12 15.10 23.67
CA GLY A 71 16.29 16.16 24.65
C GLY A 71 17.53 15.91 25.47
#